data_AF-A0A937ZSC9-F1
#
_entry.id   AF-A0A937ZSC9-F1
#
_cell.length_a   1.000
_cell.length_b   1.000
_cell.length_c   1.000
_cell.angle_alpha   90.00
_cell.angle_beta   90.00
_cell.angle_gamma   90.00
#
_symmetry.space_group_name_H-M   'P 1'
#
loop_
_entity.id
_entity.type
_entity.pdbx_description
1 polymer ?
#
loop_
_entity_poly.entity_id
_entity_poly.type
_entity_poly.pdbx_seq_one_letter_code
_entity_poly.pdbx_strand_id
1 'polypeptide(L)'
;MADPSRLPIVDECRLGGSLAFSVDNALTLATIQRHGHEPAEEIQFRVLRSHQEHFFLQGLKKLGLDREESDAVRCAKFHVLSNHLGGLRVRYARESADKAWVVYDTPYWIDSPWTPSVAVAAIRPNMLIRTMQAWHANNGVLLGNPGLAYVQTTLVPRGDACDAGYFLDTHGTLKPEERMQLRFEEGIPKGLKLEAPALDEKVWPLDRQAKAWRNFSVAYVGGRLYWLIRELGEAEAVSLFEHALKLSLLQFRENLAAKLGLAKEPGPARAAALWAGWHHAWGDEVRVTPLEGGRVLGEVVRSRIHEVGEFAPPEAPFPRALEDAAARAWATLIAYDDPGVTVEPGEGAPRLPWRFVFRRR
;
A
#
# COMPACT_ATOMS: atom_id res chain seq x y z
N MET A 1 -31.88 -1.43 -8.35
CA MET A 1 -31.66 -1.37 -6.88
C MET A 1 -30.15 -1.26 -6.66
N ALA A 2 -29.69 -0.37 -5.78
CA ALA A 2 -28.28 -0.31 -5.43
C ALA A 2 -27.87 -1.66 -4.80
N ASP A 3 -26.74 -2.21 -5.22
CA ASP A 3 -26.15 -3.39 -4.61
C ASP A 3 -25.84 -3.06 -3.14
N PRO A 4 -26.48 -3.72 -2.14
CA PRO A 4 -26.28 -3.42 -0.73
C PRO A 4 -24.83 -3.67 -0.27
N SER A 5 -24.00 -4.31 -1.10
CA SER A 5 -22.57 -4.51 -0.84
C SER A 5 -21.68 -3.34 -1.30
N ARG A 6 -22.24 -2.27 -1.89
CA ARG A 6 -21.45 -1.15 -2.44
C ARG A 6 -21.64 0.15 -1.68
N LEU A 7 -20.52 0.75 -1.29
CA LEU A 7 -20.44 2.05 -0.65
C LEU A 7 -20.33 3.16 -1.71
N PRO A 8 -20.58 4.44 -1.37
CA PRO A 8 -20.18 5.55 -2.21
C PRO A 8 -18.70 5.42 -2.60
N ILE A 9 -18.34 5.73 -3.86
CA ILE A 9 -17.01 5.40 -4.41
C ILE A 9 -15.85 5.93 -3.56
N VAL A 10 -15.99 7.12 -2.97
CA VAL A 10 -14.97 7.71 -2.09
C VAL A 10 -14.81 6.89 -0.81
N ASP A 11 -15.91 6.48 -0.20
CA ASP A 11 -15.90 5.68 1.04
C ASP A 11 -15.42 4.25 0.79
N GLU A 12 -15.85 3.65 -0.32
CA GLU A 12 -15.38 2.33 -0.78
C GLU A 12 -13.86 2.34 -0.98
N CYS A 13 -13.34 3.35 -1.69
CA CYS A 13 -11.91 3.44 -1.95
C CYS A 13 -11.09 3.73 -0.69
N ARG A 14 -11.58 4.57 0.23
CA ARG A 14 -10.92 4.82 1.53
C ARG A 14 -10.87 3.57 2.40
N LEU A 15 -11.97 2.81 2.43
CA LEU A 15 -12.03 1.51 3.09
C LEU A 15 -11.01 0.56 2.44
N GLY A 16 -11.01 0.46 1.12
CA GLY A 16 -10.06 -0.34 0.36
C GLY A 16 -8.60 -0.02 0.67
N GLY A 17 -8.24 1.27 0.67
CA GLY A 17 -6.91 1.73 1.06
C GLY A 17 -6.55 1.30 2.49
N SER A 18 -7.47 1.47 3.44
CA SER A 18 -7.27 1.07 4.84
C SER A 18 -7.06 -0.44 5.00
N LEU A 19 -7.86 -1.25 4.31
CA LEU A 19 -7.74 -2.71 4.34
C LEU A 19 -6.42 -3.18 3.71
N ALA A 20 -6.05 -2.62 2.56
CA ALA A 20 -4.83 -2.97 1.85
C ALA A 20 -3.57 -2.54 2.61
N PHE A 21 -3.53 -1.31 3.17
CA PHE A 21 -2.45 -0.88 4.06
C PHE A 21 -2.29 -1.82 5.25
N SER A 22 -3.40 -2.32 5.81
CA SER A 22 -3.34 -3.22 6.97
C SER A 22 -2.72 -4.56 6.62
N VAL A 23 -3.06 -5.12 5.45
CA VAL A 23 -2.41 -6.35 4.94
C VAL A 23 -0.93 -6.11 4.65
N ASP A 24 -0.59 -4.98 4.00
CA ASP A 24 0.79 -4.63 3.66
C ASP A 24 1.68 -4.44 4.91
N ASN A 25 1.14 -3.77 5.92
CA ASN A 25 1.80 -3.55 7.20
C ASN A 25 1.93 -4.86 7.98
N ALA A 26 0.89 -5.69 8.00
CA ALA A 26 0.93 -7.00 8.65
C ALA A 26 1.95 -7.93 7.98
N LEU A 27 2.07 -7.91 6.65
CA LEU A 27 3.13 -8.61 5.92
C LEU A 27 4.51 -8.14 6.40
N THR A 28 4.74 -6.83 6.45
CA THR A 28 6.02 -6.25 6.89
C THR A 28 6.37 -6.66 8.32
N LEU A 29 5.43 -6.52 9.26
CA LEU A 29 5.63 -6.88 10.67
C LEU A 29 5.82 -8.39 10.85
N ALA A 30 5.08 -9.23 10.12
CA ALA A 30 5.24 -10.67 10.16
C ALA A 30 6.60 -11.11 9.60
N THR A 31 7.09 -10.44 8.55
CA THR A 31 8.46 -10.66 8.06
C THR A 31 9.48 -10.30 9.13
N ILE A 32 9.33 -9.16 9.81
CA ILE A 32 10.23 -8.78 10.93
C ILE A 32 10.19 -9.82 12.03
N GLN A 33 8.99 -10.28 12.41
CA GLN A 33 8.82 -11.26 13.49
C GLN A 33 9.51 -12.59 13.19
N ARG A 34 9.43 -13.07 11.94
CA ARG A 34 9.94 -14.40 11.56
C ARG A 34 11.38 -14.40 11.05
N HIS A 35 11.75 -13.38 10.30
CA HIS A 35 13.02 -13.31 9.56
C HIS A 35 13.93 -12.17 10.05
N GLY A 36 13.47 -11.38 11.02
CA GLY A 36 14.20 -10.21 11.50
C GLY A 36 14.07 -9.01 10.56
N HIS A 37 14.70 -7.91 10.98
CA HIS A 37 14.58 -6.64 10.28
C HIS A 37 15.32 -6.58 8.95
N GLU A 38 16.49 -7.20 8.82
CA GLU A 38 17.32 -7.07 7.62
C GLU A 38 16.61 -7.57 6.35
N PRO A 39 15.98 -8.77 6.34
CA PRO A 39 15.20 -9.20 5.18
C PRO A 39 14.01 -8.29 4.89
N ALA A 40 13.29 -7.84 5.93
CA ALA A 40 12.16 -6.92 5.76
C ALA A 40 12.60 -5.58 5.16
N GLU A 41 13.75 -5.06 5.57
CA GLU A 41 14.36 -3.84 5.04
C GLU A 41 14.82 -4.01 3.59
N GLU A 42 15.27 -5.20 3.19
CA GLU A 42 15.63 -5.50 1.79
C GLU A 42 14.41 -5.56 0.91
N ILE A 43 13.38 -6.29 1.33
CA ILE A 43 12.11 -6.35 0.61
C ILE A 43 11.52 -4.94 0.45
N GLN A 44 11.50 -4.14 1.52
CA GLN A 44 11.04 -2.74 1.46
C GLN A 44 11.87 -1.92 0.45
N PHE A 45 13.20 -2.01 0.50
CA PHE A 45 14.06 -1.34 -0.47
C PHE A 45 13.70 -1.74 -1.90
N ARG A 46 13.55 -3.03 -2.18
CA ARG A 46 13.26 -3.56 -3.52
C ARG A 46 11.88 -3.14 -4.04
N VAL A 47 10.85 -3.17 -3.19
CA VAL A 47 9.49 -2.72 -3.53
C VAL A 47 9.53 -1.25 -3.99
N LEU A 48 10.17 -0.38 -3.20
CA LEU A 48 10.20 1.06 -3.51
C LEU A 48 11.13 1.38 -4.67
N ARG A 49 12.25 0.65 -4.80
CA ARG A 49 13.17 0.80 -5.92
C ARG A 49 12.48 0.45 -7.24
N SER A 50 11.77 -0.68 -7.26
CA SER A 50 10.99 -1.12 -8.42
C SER A 50 9.90 -0.10 -8.79
N HIS A 51 9.18 0.43 -7.79
CA HIS A 51 8.21 1.50 -8.01
C HIS A 51 8.84 2.73 -8.68
N GLN A 52 9.94 3.22 -8.11
CA GLN A 52 10.59 4.42 -8.61
C GLN A 52 11.05 4.24 -10.07
N GLU A 53 11.74 3.15 -10.37
CA GLU A 53 12.32 2.89 -11.70
C GLU A 53 11.28 2.90 -12.82
N HIS A 54 10.07 2.41 -12.53
CA HIS A 54 9.02 2.26 -13.54
C HIS A 54 8.11 3.51 -13.64
N PHE A 55 7.90 4.23 -12.53
CA PHE A 55 6.83 5.22 -12.46
C PHE A 55 7.28 6.65 -12.17
N PHE A 56 8.51 6.88 -11.70
CA PHE A 56 8.94 8.22 -11.29
C PHE A 56 8.86 9.25 -12.43
N LEU A 57 9.54 8.98 -13.56
CA LEU A 57 9.58 9.91 -14.70
C LEU A 57 8.19 10.12 -15.34
N GLN A 58 7.43 9.04 -15.50
CA GLN A 58 6.06 9.13 -16.01
C GLN A 58 5.15 9.90 -15.03
N GLY A 59 5.32 9.67 -13.73
CA GLY A 59 4.58 10.31 -12.65
C GLY A 59 4.83 11.81 -12.61
N LEU A 60 6.08 12.25 -12.73
CA LEU A 60 6.44 13.67 -12.85
C LEU A 60 5.65 14.38 -13.96
N LYS A 61 5.60 13.79 -15.15
CA LYS A 61 4.84 14.33 -16.29
C LYS A 61 3.34 14.34 -16.01
N LYS A 62 2.80 13.23 -15.47
CA LYS A 62 1.37 13.11 -15.11
C LYS A 62 0.92 14.12 -14.05
N LEU A 63 1.85 14.57 -13.21
CA LEU A 63 1.62 15.55 -12.15
C LEU A 63 1.92 17.00 -12.59
N GLY A 64 2.28 17.21 -13.87
CA GLY A 64 2.54 18.55 -14.42
C GLY A 64 3.82 19.21 -13.88
N LEU A 65 4.80 18.40 -13.45
CA LEU A 65 6.07 18.87 -12.87
C LEU A 65 7.19 19.00 -13.90
N ASP A 66 6.89 18.79 -15.18
CA ASP A 66 7.81 18.93 -16.31
C ASP A 66 8.31 20.37 -16.52
N ARG A 67 7.57 21.36 -16.01
CA ARG A 67 7.92 22.79 -16.07
C ARG A 67 8.72 23.31 -14.88
N GLU A 68 8.90 22.50 -13.83
CA GLU A 68 9.69 22.91 -12.68
C GLU A 68 11.17 22.82 -13.03
N GLU A 69 11.91 23.92 -13.05
CA GLU A 69 13.30 23.98 -13.53
C GLU A 69 14.30 23.38 -12.53
N SER A 70 14.03 23.52 -11.23
CA SER A 70 14.89 22.97 -10.17
C SER A 70 14.58 21.50 -9.93
N ASP A 71 15.55 20.61 -10.12
CA ASP A 71 15.36 19.18 -9.81
C ASP A 71 15.11 18.92 -8.32
N ALA A 72 15.71 19.72 -7.43
CA ALA A 72 15.45 19.63 -5.99
C ALA A 72 13.98 19.94 -5.67
N VAL A 73 13.45 21.06 -6.18
CA VAL A 73 12.05 21.47 -5.99
C VAL A 73 11.11 20.50 -6.71
N ARG A 74 11.47 20.06 -7.92
CA ARG A 74 10.71 19.08 -8.72
C ARG A 74 10.53 17.78 -7.96
N CYS A 75 11.60 17.25 -7.36
CA CYS A 75 11.56 16.03 -6.56
C CYS A 75 10.73 16.20 -5.29
N ALA A 76 10.90 17.31 -4.55
CA ALA A 76 10.12 17.57 -3.34
C ALA A 76 8.60 17.65 -3.65
N LYS A 77 8.22 18.40 -4.70
CA LYS A 77 6.83 18.50 -5.16
C LYS A 77 6.27 17.17 -5.65
N PHE A 78 7.08 16.37 -6.37
CA PHE A 78 6.69 15.04 -6.81
C PHE A 78 6.31 14.17 -5.62
N HIS A 79 7.14 14.14 -4.59
CA HIS A 79 6.87 13.33 -3.40
C HIS A 79 5.63 13.83 -2.66
N VAL A 80 5.35 15.13 -2.62
CA VAL A 80 4.08 15.60 -2.08
C VAL A 80 2.88 15.09 -2.89
N LEU A 81 2.86 15.38 -4.19
CA LEU A 81 1.70 15.10 -5.03
C LEU A 81 1.46 13.60 -5.25
N SER A 82 2.52 12.80 -5.41
CA SER A 82 2.41 11.35 -5.55
C SER A 82 1.94 10.68 -4.26
N ASN A 83 2.45 11.09 -3.10
CA ASN A 83 2.02 10.53 -1.82
C ASN A 83 0.60 10.98 -1.44
N HIS A 84 0.15 12.18 -1.86
CA HIS A 84 -1.26 12.57 -1.80
C HIS A 84 -2.18 11.61 -2.59
N LEU A 85 -1.72 11.10 -3.74
CA LEU A 85 -2.44 10.06 -4.50
C LEU A 85 -2.38 8.68 -3.83
N GLY A 86 -1.44 8.45 -2.92
CA GLY A 86 -1.43 7.32 -1.98
C GLY A 86 -2.25 7.59 -0.69
N GLY A 87 -2.84 8.77 -0.56
CA GLY A 87 -3.65 9.16 0.60
C GLY A 87 -2.84 9.63 1.81
N LEU A 88 -1.54 9.90 1.63
CA LEU A 88 -0.66 10.36 2.70
C LEU A 88 -0.67 11.89 2.79
N ARG A 89 -0.21 12.42 3.92
CA ARG A 89 -0.08 13.86 4.16
C ARG A 89 1.38 14.24 4.10
N VAL A 90 1.76 14.98 3.07
CA VAL A 90 3.14 15.36 2.83
C VAL A 90 3.18 16.83 2.47
N ARG A 91 4.16 17.54 3.01
CA ARG A 91 4.37 18.96 2.74
C ARG A 91 5.76 19.16 2.17
N TYR A 92 5.95 20.23 1.42
CA TYR A 92 7.26 20.65 0.94
C TYR A 92 7.55 22.10 1.30
N ALA A 93 8.81 22.48 1.27
CA ALA A 93 9.19 23.88 1.27
C ALA A 93 10.41 24.08 0.40
N ARG A 94 10.38 25.13 -0.43
CA ARG A 94 11.54 25.57 -1.18
C ARG A 94 12.41 26.45 -0.28
N GLU A 95 13.63 26.02 0.01
CA GLU A 95 14.61 26.85 0.71
C GLU A 95 15.44 27.67 -0.29
N SER A 96 15.84 27.06 -1.41
CA SER A 96 16.51 27.72 -2.52
C SER A 96 16.18 27.04 -3.86
N ALA A 97 16.85 27.40 -4.96
CA ALA A 97 16.77 26.61 -6.19
C ALA A 97 17.43 25.23 -6.04
N ASP A 98 18.44 25.10 -5.20
CA ASP A 98 19.20 23.86 -5.06
C ASP A 98 18.75 23.03 -3.86
N LYS A 99 17.89 23.58 -2.98
CA LYS A 99 17.47 22.91 -1.75
C LYS A 99 15.97 23.01 -1.54
N ALA A 100 15.32 21.85 -1.43
CA ALA A 100 13.89 21.75 -1.18
C ALA A 100 13.57 20.60 -0.21
N TRP A 101 12.79 20.94 0.81
CA TRP A 101 12.37 20.03 1.87
C TRP A 101 11.13 19.24 1.50
N VAL A 102 11.04 18.02 2.03
CA VAL A 102 9.85 17.18 2.05
C VAL A 102 9.64 16.70 3.49
N VAL A 103 8.40 16.79 3.96
CA VAL A 103 8.00 16.47 5.33
C VAL A 103 6.77 15.58 5.29
N TYR A 104 6.91 14.37 5.84
CA TYR A 104 5.86 13.37 5.96
C TYR A 104 5.22 13.47 7.35
N ASP A 105 3.96 13.89 7.40
CA ASP A 105 3.25 14.09 8.67
C ASP A 105 2.73 12.77 9.24
N THR A 106 3.11 12.42 10.47
CA THR A 106 2.55 11.21 11.12
C THR A 106 1.05 11.36 11.44
N PRO A 107 0.24 10.29 11.26
CA PRO A 107 0.57 9.02 10.63
C PRO A 107 0.60 9.08 9.09
N TYR A 108 1.47 8.28 8.44
CA TYR A 108 1.64 8.27 6.97
C TYR A 108 2.15 6.95 6.35
N TRP A 109 2.64 5.96 7.09
CA TRP A 109 3.14 4.71 6.48
C TRP A 109 2.64 3.48 7.25
N ILE A 110 3.48 2.85 8.06
CA ILE A 110 3.11 1.64 8.81
C ILE A 110 2.07 1.93 9.90
N ASP A 111 1.99 3.20 10.30
CA ASP A 111 0.98 3.74 11.16
C ASP A 111 -0.30 4.15 10.41
N SER A 112 -0.30 4.27 9.08
CA SER A 112 -1.44 4.59 8.18
C SER A 112 -2.24 5.86 8.53
N PRO A 113 -2.42 6.82 7.60
CA PRO A 113 -3.22 8.02 7.87
C PRO A 113 -4.71 7.72 8.06
N TRP A 114 -5.19 6.58 7.55
CA TRP A 114 -6.60 6.19 7.56
C TRP A 114 -6.94 5.26 8.73
N THR A 115 -5.97 4.43 9.14
CA THR A 115 -6.08 3.57 10.32
C THR A 115 -4.83 3.70 11.19
N PRO A 116 -4.73 4.78 11.98
CA PRO A 116 -3.61 5.02 12.89
C PRO A 116 -3.27 3.79 13.73
N SER A 117 -1.99 3.44 13.80
CA SER A 117 -1.51 2.33 14.64
C SER A 117 -0.19 2.65 15.34
N VAL A 118 0.10 1.93 16.42
CA VAL A 118 1.38 2.02 17.15
C VAL A 118 2.46 1.12 16.53
N ALA A 119 2.23 0.54 15.35
CA ALA A 119 3.14 -0.41 14.70
C ALA A 119 4.54 0.16 14.44
N VAL A 120 4.67 1.48 14.29
CA VAL A 120 5.96 2.15 14.11
C VAL A 120 6.93 1.89 15.27
N ALA A 121 6.43 1.60 16.47
CA ALA A 121 7.26 1.23 17.62
C ALA A 121 8.03 -0.10 17.42
N ALA A 122 7.57 -0.95 16.49
CA ALA A 122 8.24 -2.19 16.12
C ALA A 122 9.22 -2.01 14.95
N ILE A 123 9.46 -0.78 14.48
CA ILE A 123 10.30 -0.50 13.31
C ILE A 123 11.62 0.15 13.73
N ARG A 124 12.74 -0.34 13.18
CA ARG A 124 14.04 0.32 13.29
C ARG A 124 14.11 1.52 12.35
N PRO A 125 14.82 2.61 12.70
CA PRO A 125 15.09 3.73 11.80
C PRO A 125 15.62 3.31 10.43
N ASN A 126 16.39 2.23 10.36
CA ASN A 126 16.98 1.73 9.11
C ASN A 126 15.94 1.38 8.04
N MET A 127 14.73 0.96 8.42
CA MET A 127 13.63 0.68 7.48
C MET A 127 13.22 1.91 6.67
N LEU A 128 13.14 3.07 7.31
CA LEU A 128 12.81 4.32 6.65
C LEU A 128 14.02 4.86 5.88
N ILE A 129 15.23 4.74 6.41
CA ILE A 129 16.46 5.08 5.68
C ILE A 129 16.55 4.31 4.37
N ARG A 130 16.28 2.99 4.39
CA ARG A 130 16.25 2.11 3.22
C ARG A 130 15.15 2.49 2.24
N THR A 131 13.97 2.87 2.74
CA THR A 131 12.85 3.40 1.93
C THR A 131 13.28 4.67 1.18
N MET A 132 13.90 5.62 1.88
CA MET A 132 14.37 6.88 1.28
C MET A 132 15.56 6.66 0.34
N GLN A 133 16.45 5.73 0.66
CA GLN A 133 17.55 5.33 -0.21
C GLN A 133 17.05 4.70 -1.52
N ALA A 134 16.06 3.81 -1.46
CA ALA A 134 15.48 3.17 -2.63
C ALA A 134 14.79 4.19 -3.56
N TRP A 135 14.06 5.12 -2.95
CA TRP A 135 13.15 6.02 -3.65
C TRP A 135 13.75 7.40 -3.91
N HIS A 136 14.09 8.17 -2.87
CA HIS A 136 14.48 9.57 -2.99
C HIS A 136 15.89 9.75 -3.52
N ALA A 137 16.86 9.04 -2.94
CA ALA A 137 18.29 9.22 -3.24
C ALA A 137 18.66 8.90 -4.71
N ASN A 138 17.80 8.22 -5.45
CA ASN A 138 18.04 7.86 -6.84
C ASN A 138 17.32 8.76 -7.86
N ASN A 139 16.58 9.77 -7.41
CA ASN A 139 15.81 10.63 -8.33
C ASN A 139 16.71 11.42 -9.28
N GLY A 140 17.83 11.94 -8.78
CA GLY A 140 18.79 12.69 -9.59
C GLY A 140 19.30 11.91 -10.81
N VAL A 141 19.67 10.65 -10.60
CA VAL A 141 20.14 9.75 -11.67
C VAL A 141 19.10 9.59 -12.77
N LEU A 142 17.82 9.40 -12.41
CA LEU A 142 16.74 9.27 -13.38
C LEU A 142 16.46 10.57 -14.13
N LEU A 143 16.70 11.73 -13.51
CA LEU A 143 16.57 13.05 -14.12
C LEU A 143 17.79 13.46 -14.97
N GLY A 144 18.86 12.66 -14.98
CA GLY A 144 20.12 13.05 -15.62
C GLY A 144 20.93 14.06 -14.81
N ASN A 145 20.60 14.27 -13.54
CA ASN A 145 21.31 15.13 -12.60
C ASN A 145 21.98 14.29 -11.50
N PRO A 146 23.22 13.81 -11.71
CA PRO A 146 23.90 12.96 -10.75
C PRO A 146 24.38 13.72 -9.51
N GLY A 147 24.21 15.04 -9.44
CA GLY A 147 24.60 15.88 -8.30
C GLY A 147 23.53 16.05 -7.23
N LEU A 148 22.33 15.53 -7.47
CA LEU A 148 21.20 15.63 -6.55
C LEU A 148 21.27 14.56 -5.46
N ALA A 149 21.49 14.99 -4.21
CA ALA A 149 21.39 14.17 -3.01
C ALA A 149 20.00 14.26 -2.37
N TYR A 150 19.68 13.28 -1.53
CA TYR A 150 18.64 13.37 -0.53
C TYR A 150 19.23 13.25 0.88
N VAL A 151 18.90 14.20 1.74
CA VAL A 151 19.40 14.30 3.11
C VAL A 151 18.26 14.07 4.09
N GLN A 152 18.34 13.04 4.93
CA GLN A 152 17.37 12.75 5.98
C GLN A 152 17.78 13.43 7.29
N THR A 153 16.84 14.14 7.93
CA THR A 153 17.12 14.89 9.17
C THR A 153 16.29 14.47 10.37
N THR A 154 15.10 13.89 10.18
CA THR A 154 14.25 13.41 11.29
C THR A 154 13.58 12.11 10.92
N LEU A 155 13.35 11.21 11.87
CA LEU A 155 12.64 9.95 11.63
C LEU A 155 11.67 9.60 12.76
N VAL A 156 10.42 9.27 12.42
CA VAL A 156 9.42 8.87 13.44
C VAL A 156 9.89 7.65 14.26
N PRO A 157 10.50 6.60 13.66
CA PRO A 157 11.08 5.48 14.45
C PRO A 157 12.19 5.87 15.44
N ARG A 158 12.77 7.07 15.33
CA ARG A 158 13.74 7.61 16.31
C ARG A 158 13.06 8.36 17.46
N GLY A 159 11.74 8.54 17.41
CA GLY A 159 10.96 9.35 18.35
C GLY A 159 10.74 10.79 17.88
N ASP A 160 11.11 11.13 16.64
CA ASP A 160 10.81 12.45 16.07
C ASP A 160 9.31 12.58 15.73
N ALA A 161 8.81 13.82 15.65
CA ALA A 161 7.39 14.09 15.40
C ALA A 161 6.92 13.77 13.96
N CYS A 162 7.85 13.63 13.02
CA CYS A 162 7.61 13.40 11.60
C CYS A 162 8.89 12.88 10.94
N ASP A 163 8.77 12.34 9.72
CA ASP A 163 9.93 12.07 8.88
C ASP A 163 10.16 13.27 7.95
N ALA A 164 11.34 13.85 8.00
CA ALA A 164 11.70 14.98 7.15
C ALA A 164 13.11 14.86 6.59
N GLY A 165 13.26 15.37 5.38
CA GLY A 165 14.52 15.51 4.69
C GLY A 165 14.43 16.54 3.58
N TYR A 166 15.51 16.70 2.83
CA TYR A 166 15.56 17.63 1.71
C TYR A 166 16.37 17.07 0.56
N PHE A 167 15.97 17.45 -0.65
CA PHE A 167 16.80 17.32 -1.83
C PHE A 167 17.82 18.46 -1.85
N LEU A 168 19.06 18.14 -2.20
CA LEU A 168 20.17 19.08 -2.32
C LEU A 168 20.90 18.84 -3.64
N ASP A 169 20.86 19.80 -4.55
CA ASP A 169 21.73 19.82 -5.71
C ASP A 169 23.11 20.34 -5.31
N THR A 170 24.12 19.50 -5.43
CA THR A 170 25.50 19.84 -5.09
C THR A 170 26.29 20.39 -6.28
N HIS A 171 25.70 20.38 -7.48
CA HIS A 171 26.34 20.71 -8.76
C HIS A 171 27.56 19.84 -9.12
N GLY A 172 27.85 18.80 -8.33
CA GLY A 172 28.94 17.86 -8.55
C GLY A 172 28.44 16.42 -8.57
N THR A 173 28.93 15.60 -9.50
CA THR A 173 28.54 14.19 -9.63
C THR A 173 28.78 13.44 -8.32
N LEU A 174 27.72 12.85 -7.75
CA LEU A 174 27.78 12.03 -6.54
C LEU A 174 28.00 10.56 -6.87
N LYS A 175 28.83 9.91 -6.06
CA LYS A 175 28.91 8.45 -6.00
C LYS A 175 27.63 7.85 -5.42
N PRO A 176 27.30 6.57 -5.71
CA PRO A 176 26.09 5.93 -5.18
C PRO A 176 25.89 6.08 -3.66
N GLU A 177 26.96 5.96 -2.89
CA GLU A 177 26.98 6.08 -1.43
C GLU A 177 26.80 7.52 -0.91
N GLU A 178 27.01 8.54 -1.76
CA GLU A 178 26.91 9.96 -1.39
C GLU A 178 25.50 10.52 -1.61
N ARG A 179 24.64 9.78 -2.33
CA ARG A 179 23.29 10.20 -2.71
C ARG A 179 22.30 10.22 -1.56
N MET A 180 22.47 9.33 -0.59
CA MET A 180 21.69 9.30 0.65
C MET A 180 22.58 9.79 1.77
N GLN A 181 22.18 10.87 2.45
CA GLN A 181 22.94 11.44 3.56
C GLN A 181 22.07 11.48 4.81
N LEU A 182 22.67 11.26 5.97
CA LEU A 182 21.99 11.32 7.26
C LEU A 182 22.57 12.49 8.06
N ARG A 183 21.71 13.43 8.46
CA ARG A 183 22.08 14.63 9.21
C ARG A 183 21.04 14.91 10.30
N PHE A 184 20.94 13.98 11.25
CA PHE A 184 19.89 14.01 12.28
C PHE A 184 20.02 15.21 13.24
N GLU A 185 21.20 15.80 13.34
CA GLU A 185 21.50 16.99 14.12
C GLU A 185 20.87 18.28 13.55
N GLU A 186 20.51 18.31 12.26
CA GLU A 186 19.96 19.51 11.61
C GLU A 186 18.47 19.74 11.96
N GLY A 187 17.69 18.66 12.14
CA GLY A 187 16.24 18.74 12.35
C GLY A 187 15.49 19.43 11.21
N ILE A 188 14.36 20.07 11.52
CA ILE A 188 13.60 20.93 10.59
C ILE A 188 13.82 22.40 10.98
N PRO A 189 14.19 23.29 10.03
CA PRO A 189 14.35 24.71 10.32
C PRO A 189 13.05 25.35 10.84
N LYS A 190 13.13 26.08 11.96
CA LYS A 190 11.96 26.68 12.66
C LYS A 190 11.13 27.65 11.80
N GLY A 191 11.75 28.30 10.82
CA GLY A 191 11.10 29.28 9.94
C GLY A 191 10.61 28.72 8.60
N LEU A 192 10.72 27.40 8.38
CA LEU A 192 10.41 26.79 7.10
C LEU A 192 8.90 26.86 6.83
N LYS A 193 8.50 27.57 5.76
CA LYS A 193 7.10 27.67 5.36
C LYS A 193 6.71 26.43 4.55
N LEU A 194 6.15 25.44 5.24
CA LEU A 194 5.67 24.20 4.64
C LEU A 194 4.34 24.41 3.90
N GLU A 195 4.28 23.90 2.69
CA GLU A 195 3.15 24.00 1.77
C GLU A 195 2.73 22.62 1.27
N ALA A 196 1.46 22.46 0.94
CA ALA A 196 0.91 21.24 0.33
C ALA A 196 0.25 21.64 -0.99
N PRO A 197 0.95 21.54 -2.15
CA PRO A 197 0.35 21.87 -3.43
C PRO A 197 -0.86 20.97 -3.68
N ALA A 198 -1.94 21.57 -4.16
CA ALA A 198 -3.12 20.83 -4.56
C ALA A 198 -2.88 20.12 -5.90
N LEU A 199 -3.50 18.95 -6.06
CA LEU A 199 -3.64 18.32 -7.37
C LEU A 199 -4.57 19.19 -8.23
N ASP A 200 -4.29 19.31 -9.52
CA ASP A 200 -5.20 19.99 -10.46
C ASP A 200 -6.54 19.26 -10.51
N GLU A 201 -7.61 19.88 -9.99
CA GLU A 201 -8.95 19.29 -9.91
C GLU A 201 -9.53 18.91 -11.27
N LYS A 202 -9.11 19.56 -12.36
CA LYS A 202 -9.54 19.22 -13.72
C LYS A 202 -8.96 17.88 -14.17
N VAL A 203 -7.76 17.57 -13.73
CA VAL A 203 -7.06 16.32 -14.05
C VAL A 203 -7.38 15.25 -13.01
N TRP A 204 -7.42 15.62 -11.74
CA TRP A 204 -7.56 14.76 -10.58
C TRP A 204 -8.81 15.14 -9.77
N PRO A 205 -10.02 14.93 -10.31
CA PRO A 205 -11.24 15.07 -9.51
C PRO A 205 -11.25 14.06 -8.36
N LEU A 206 -12.01 14.33 -7.31
CA LEU A 206 -12.01 13.53 -6.07
C LEU A 206 -12.23 12.03 -6.29
N ASP A 207 -13.17 11.64 -7.16
CA ASP A 207 -13.42 10.23 -7.48
C ASP A 207 -12.21 9.52 -8.10
N ARG A 208 -11.42 10.25 -8.90
CA ARG A 208 -10.18 9.73 -9.47
C ARG A 208 -9.09 9.63 -8.41
N GLN A 209 -8.98 10.61 -7.52
CA GLN A 209 -8.06 10.56 -6.37
C GLN A 209 -8.40 9.39 -5.46
N ALA A 210 -9.69 9.17 -5.16
CA ALA A 210 -10.16 8.07 -4.34
C ALA A 210 -9.75 6.72 -4.93
N LYS A 211 -9.99 6.51 -6.22
CA LYS A 211 -9.52 5.30 -6.91
C LYS A 211 -7.99 5.16 -6.83
N ALA A 212 -7.24 6.26 -6.94
CA ALA A 212 -5.79 6.23 -6.78
C ALA A 212 -5.38 5.79 -5.37
N TRP A 213 -5.99 6.33 -4.31
CA TRP A 213 -5.71 5.94 -2.92
C TRP A 213 -5.81 4.42 -2.74
N ARG A 214 -6.94 3.84 -3.17
CA ARG A 214 -7.15 2.39 -3.11
C ARG A 214 -6.14 1.62 -3.95
N ASN A 215 -5.97 2.01 -5.22
CA ASN A 215 -5.16 1.25 -6.16
C ASN A 215 -3.70 1.22 -5.72
N PHE A 216 -3.14 2.35 -5.28
CA PHE A 216 -1.79 2.42 -4.72
C PHE A 216 -1.63 1.45 -3.55
N SER A 217 -2.52 1.48 -2.56
CA SER A 217 -2.44 0.60 -1.40
C SER A 217 -2.54 -0.89 -1.78
N VAL A 218 -3.47 -1.27 -2.67
CA VAL A 218 -3.60 -2.66 -3.13
C VAL A 218 -2.36 -3.10 -3.91
N ALA A 219 -1.79 -2.21 -4.71
CA ALA A 219 -0.57 -2.50 -5.45
C ALA A 219 0.63 -2.72 -4.53
N TYR A 220 0.73 -2.02 -3.39
CA TYR A 220 1.78 -2.29 -2.39
C TYR A 220 1.71 -3.74 -1.88
N VAL A 221 0.50 -4.25 -1.61
CA VAL A 221 0.33 -5.67 -1.22
C VAL A 221 0.88 -6.59 -2.31
N GLY A 222 0.51 -6.35 -3.58
CA GLY A 222 1.04 -7.14 -4.71
C GLY A 222 2.56 -7.03 -4.86
N GLY A 223 3.10 -5.82 -4.88
CA GLY A 223 4.54 -5.58 -4.97
C GLY A 223 5.32 -6.25 -3.83
N ARG A 224 4.79 -6.21 -2.61
CA ARG A 224 5.40 -6.86 -1.45
C ARG A 224 5.36 -8.38 -1.57
N LEU A 225 4.24 -8.97 -1.99
CA LEU A 225 4.15 -10.42 -2.23
C LEU A 225 5.14 -10.89 -3.28
N TYR A 226 5.31 -10.12 -4.37
CA TYR A 226 6.30 -10.42 -5.39
C TYR A 226 7.71 -10.51 -4.81
N TRP A 227 8.15 -9.49 -4.06
CA TRP A 227 9.48 -9.48 -3.46
C TRP A 227 9.63 -10.48 -2.33
N LEU A 228 8.57 -10.77 -1.57
CA LEU A 228 8.58 -11.87 -0.60
C LEU A 228 8.84 -13.23 -1.27
N ILE A 229 8.19 -13.51 -2.40
CA ILE A 229 8.42 -14.75 -3.16
C ILE A 229 9.86 -14.79 -3.68
N ARG A 230 10.37 -13.67 -4.21
CA ARG A 230 11.74 -13.60 -4.76
C ARG A 230 12.81 -13.78 -3.68
N GLU A 231 12.65 -13.15 -2.52
CA GLU A 231 13.67 -13.12 -1.48
C GLU A 231 13.56 -14.28 -0.47
N LEU A 232 12.34 -14.74 -0.15
CA LEU A 232 12.10 -15.77 0.89
C LEU A 232 11.55 -17.08 0.31
N GLY A 233 11.20 -17.11 -0.97
CA GLY A 233 10.57 -18.26 -1.63
C GLY A 233 9.05 -18.29 -1.47
N GLU A 234 8.40 -19.01 -2.39
CA GLU A 234 6.95 -19.09 -2.50
C GLU A 234 6.27 -19.58 -1.22
N ALA A 235 6.74 -20.69 -0.64
CA ALA A 235 6.11 -21.31 0.53
C ALA A 235 6.05 -20.36 1.73
N GLU A 236 7.13 -19.61 1.97
CA GLU A 236 7.19 -18.66 3.08
C GLU A 236 6.33 -17.42 2.79
N ALA A 237 6.37 -16.89 1.57
CA ALA A 237 5.51 -15.78 1.16
C ALA A 237 4.01 -16.11 1.31
N VAL A 238 3.60 -17.33 0.93
CA VAL A 238 2.24 -17.84 1.10
C VAL A 238 1.85 -17.91 2.59
N SER A 239 2.75 -18.42 3.43
CA SER A 239 2.54 -18.52 4.88
C SER A 239 2.40 -17.14 5.55
N LEU A 240 3.24 -16.18 5.14
CA LEU A 240 3.19 -14.79 5.60
C LEU A 240 1.90 -14.10 5.15
N PHE A 241 1.49 -14.29 3.89
CA PHE A 241 0.26 -13.73 3.35
C PHE A 241 -0.98 -14.27 4.07
N GLU A 242 -1.07 -15.58 4.26
CA GLU A 242 -2.18 -16.19 4.99
C GLU A 242 -2.29 -15.59 6.40
N HIS A 243 -1.16 -15.46 7.09
CA HIS A 243 -1.11 -14.89 8.43
C HIS A 243 -1.55 -13.40 8.44
N ALA A 244 -0.97 -12.59 7.56
CA ALA A 244 -1.26 -11.16 7.46
C ALA A 244 -2.73 -10.89 7.09
N LEU A 245 -3.26 -11.65 6.13
CA LEU A 245 -4.65 -11.52 5.70
C LEU A 245 -5.61 -11.97 6.80
N LYS A 246 -5.33 -13.07 7.52
CA LYS A 246 -6.14 -13.51 8.68
C LYS A 246 -6.25 -12.42 9.74
N LEU A 247 -5.13 -11.84 10.14
CA LEU A 247 -5.12 -10.79 11.16
C LEU A 247 -5.90 -9.55 10.69
N SER A 248 -5.68 -9.13 9.45
CA SER A 248 -6.38 -7.97 8.87
C SER A 248 -7.88 -8.22 8.76
N LEU A 249 -8.29 -9.39 8.29
CA LEU A 249 -9.69 -9.81 8.23
C LEU A 249 -10.34 -9.75 9.61
N LEU A 250 -9.72 -10.36 10.61
CA LEU A 250 -10.24 -10.35 11.99
C LEU A 250 -10.32 -8.94 12.56
N GLN A 251 -9.31 -8.10 12.34
CA GLN A 251 -9.27 -6.74 12.88
C GLN A 251 -10.35 -5.83 12.27
N PHE A 252 -10.65 -6.00 10.98
CA PHE A 252 -11.56 -5.09 10.26
C PHE A 252 -12.98 -5.63 10.07
N ARG A 253 -13.27 -6.88 10.45
CA ARG A 253 -14.57 -7.53 10.22
C ARG A 253 -15.76 -6.71 10.71
N GLU A 254 -15.68 -6.15 11.92
CA GLU A 254 -16.79 -5.40 12.52
C GLU A 254 -16.99 -4.05 11.82
N ASN A 255 -15.89 -3.37 11.48
CA ASN A 255 -15.95 -2.11 10.74
C ASN A 255 -16.53 -2.31 9.33
N LEU A 256 -16.09 -3.35 8.63
CA LEU A 256 -16.57 -3.71 7.31
C LEU A 256 -18.05 -4.10 7.35
N ALA A 257 -18.44 -5.00 8.26
CA ALA A 257 -19.83 -5.42 8.41
C ALA A 257 -20.76 -4.24 8.75
N ALA A 258 -20.32 -3.33 9.63
CA ALA A 258 -21.07 -2.14 9.98
C ALA A 258 -21.24 -1.17 8.80
N LYS A 259 -20.17 -0.90 8.04
CA LYS A 259 -20.23 -0.04 6.85
C LYS A 259 -21.15 -0.59 5.78
N LEU A 260 -21.14 -1.89 5.57
CA LEU A 260 -22.00 -2.58 4.61
C LEU A 260 -23.44 -2.78 5.11
N GLY A 261 -23.73 -2.44 6.38
CA GLY A 261 -25.05 -2.65 6.98
C GLY A 261 -25.46 -4.12 7.03
N LEU A 262 -24.51 -5.05 7.21
CA LEU A 262 -24.80 -6.48 7.20
C LEU A 262 -25.69 -6.86 8.38
N ALA A 263 -26.59 -7.82 8.13
CA ALA A 263 -27.41 -8.42 9.18
C ALA A 263 -26.55 -9.04 10.28
N LYS A 264 -27.09 -9.05 11.51
CA LYS A 264 -26.43 -9.69 12.66
C LYS A 264 -26.56 -11.21 12.66
N GLU A 265 -27.55 -11.75 11.96
CA GLU A 265 -27.81 -13.19 11.93
C GLU A 265 -26.73 -13.94 11.11
N PRO A 266 -26.07 -14.95 11.70
CA PRO A 266 -25.11 -15.78 10.99
C PRO A 266 -25.71 -16.55 9.82
N GLY A 267 -24.96 -16.64 8.71
CA GLY A 267 -25.31 -17.56 7.64
C GLY A 267 -24.52 -17.37 6.34
N PRO A 268 -24.66 -18.31 5.39
CA PRO A 268 -23.91 -18.27 4.12
C PRO A 268 -24.07 -16.97 3.34
N ALA A 269 -25.25 -16.36 3.37
CA ALA A 269 -25.51 -15.08 2.70
C ALA A 269 -24.75 -13.91 3.35
N ARG A 270 -24.69 -13.85 4.69
CA ARG A 270 -23.92 -12.84 5.43
C ARG A 270 -22.43 -12.99 5.17
N ALA A 271 -21.92 -14.22 5.27
CA ALA A 271 -20.53 -14.56 4.99
C ALA A 271 -20.12 -14.14 3.57
N ALA A 272 -20.94 -14.49 2.56
CA ALA A 272 -20.68 -14.10 1.17
C ALA A 272 -20.75 -12.58 0.95
N ALA A 273 -21.64 -11.86 1.65
CA ALA A 273 -21.73 -10.41 1.55
C ALA A 273 -20.51 -9.71 2.18
N LEU A 274 -20.01 -10.19 3.33
CA LEU A 274 -18.79 -9.70 3.96
C LEU A 274 -17.57 -9.91 3.05
N TRP A 275 -17.47 -11.11 2.46
CA TRP A 275 -16.46 -11.45 1.47
C TRP A 275 -16.50 -10.55 0.24
N ALA A 276 -17.70 -10.37 -0.35
CA ALA A 276 -17.87 -9.53 -1.53
C ALA A 276 -17.52 -8.07 -1.26
N GLY A 277 -17.91 -7.53 -0.11
CA GLY A 277 -17.61 -6.16 0.28
C GLY A 277 -16.11 -5.90 0.46
N TRP A 278 -15.34 -6.86 0.98
CA TRP A 278 -13.87 -6.74 1.03
C TRP A 278 -13.27 -6.65 -0.37
N HIS A 279 -13.66 -7.57 -1.26
CA HIS A 279 -13.17 -7.62 -2.62
C HIS A 279 -13.57 -6.36 -3.42
N HIS A 280 -14.82 -5.90 -3.30
CA HIS A 280 -15.25 -4.62 -3.87
C HIS A 280 -14.44 -3.44 -3.35
N ALA A 281 -14.17 -3.37 -2.04
CA ALA A 281 -13.33 -2.34 -1.46
C ALA A 281 -11.90 -2.35 -2.06
N TRP A 282 -11.35 -3.51 -2.40
CA TRP A 282 -10.06 -3.63 -3.10
C TRP A 282 -10.13 -3.29 -4.60
N GLY A 283 -11.33 -3.07 -5.14
CA GLY A 283 -11.55 -2.80 -6.56
C GLY A 283 -11.58 -4.06 -7.41
N ASP A 284 -11.74 -5.22 -6.78
CA ASP A 284 -11.97 -6.49 -7.46
C ASP A 284 -13.38 -6.52 -8.05
N GLU A 285 -13.53 -7.26 -9.14
CA GLU A 285 -14.83 -7.63 -9.68
C GLU A 285 -15.20 -9.00 -9.14
N VAL A 286 -16.32 -9.09 -8.42
CA VAL A 286 -16.83 -10.34 -7.89
C VAL A 286 -18.24 -10.63 -8.40
N ARG A 287 -18.59 -11.92 -8.42
CA ARG A 287 -19.95 -12.42 -8.64
C ARG A 287 -20.37 -13.25 -7.43
N VAL A 288 -21.56 -12.98 -6.91
CA VAL A 288 -22.19 -13.78 -5.84
C VAL A 288 -23.43 -14.45 -6.40
N THR A 289 -23.49 -15.77 -6.33
CA THR A 289 -24.55 -16.59 -6.91
C THR A 289 -25.16 -17.51 -5.84
N PRO A 290 -26.46 -17.37 -5.51
CA PRO A 290 -27.16 -18.34 -4.69
C PRO A 290 -27.18 -19.71 -5.37
N LEU A 291 -26.95 -20.77 -4.62
CA LEU A 291 -27.01 -22.15 -5.07
C LEU A 291 -28.11 -22.91 -4.31
N GLU A 292 -28.48 -24.08 -4.82
CA GLU A 292 -29.42 -24.97 -4.12
C GLU A 292 -28.93 -25.35 -2.72
N GLY A 293 -29.89 -25.55 -1.80
CA GLY A 293 -29.61 -25.94 -0.42
C GLY A 293 -29.10 -24.79 0.47
N GLY A 294 -29.40 -23.54 0.12
CA GLY A 294 -28.98 -22.36 0.91
C GLY A 294 -27.48 -22.08 0.85
N ARG A 295 -26.78 -22.64 -0.14
CA ARG A 295 -25.36 -22.40 -0.41
C ARG A 295 -25.20 -21.10 -1.21
N VAL A 296 -24.03 -20.49 -1.12
CA VAL A 296 -23.69 -19.30 -1.91
C VAL A 296 -22.31 -19.49 -2.53
N LEU A 297 -22.18 -19.20 -3.82
CA LEU A 297 -20.91 -19.18 -4.54
C LEU A 297 -20.44 -17.73 -4.71
N GLY A 298 -19.22 -17.43 -4.24
CA GLY A 298 -18.49 -16.21 -4.57
C GLY A 298 -17.39 -16.49 -5.59
N GLU A 299 -17.29 -15.69 -6.65
CA GLU A 299 -16.24 -15.77 -7.66
C GLU A 299 -15.55 -14.41 -7.87
N VAL A 300 -14.22 -14.33 -7.80
CA VAL A 300 -13.46 -13.07 -8.01
C VAL A 300 -13.14 -12.79 -9.48
N VAL A 301 -14.13 -12.60 -10.35
CA VAL A 301 -13.98 -12.37 -11.81
C VAL A 301 -12.70 -11.63 -12.24
N ARG A 302 -12.31 -10.56 -11.53
CA ARG A 302 -11.05 -9.82 -11.73
C ARG A 302 -10.45 -9.44 -10.38
N SER A 303 -9.21 -9.82 -10.10
CA SER A 303 -8.51 -9.37 -8.88
C SER A 303 -7.46 -8.32 -9.17
N ARG A 304 -7.56 -7.19 -8.47
CA ARG A 304 -6.68 -6.05 -8.56
C ARG A 304 -5.28 -6.34 -8.07
N ILE A 305 -5.11 -7.27 -7.13
CA ILE A 305 -3.79 -7.67 -6.62
C ILE A 305 -2.92 -8.28 -7.72
N HIS A 306 -3.52 -8.85 -8.78
CA HIS A 306 -2.79 -9.39 -9.93
C HIS A 306 -2.50 -8.36 -11.03
N GLU A 307 -3.13 -7.19 -10.97
CA GLU A 307 -3.02 -6.17 -12.02
C GLU A 307 -1.90 -5.15 -11.76
N VAL A 308 -1.14 -5.31 -10.66
CA VAL A 308 -0.05 -4.47 -10.11
C VAL A 308 0.45 -3.38 -11.08
N GLY A 309 -0.36 -2.32 -11.25
CA GLY A 309 -0.15 -1.30 -12.27
C GLY A 309 0.83 -0.22 -11.83
N GLU A 310 1.25 -0.29 -10.57
CA GLU A 310 2.09 0.66 -9.86
C GLU A 310 3.46 0.06 -9.46
N PHE A 311 3.77 -1.21 -9.77
CA PHE A 311 5.11 -1.80 -9.61
C PHE A 311 5.49 -2.56 -10.89
N ALA A 312 6.74 -3.02 -11.03
CA ALA A 312 7.06 -3.94 -12.12
C ALA A 312 6.12 -5.15 -11.99
N PRO A 313 5.24 -5.42 -12.98
CA PRO A 313 4.30 -6.51 -12.85
C PRO A 313 5.08 -7.82 -12.75
N PRO A 314 4.64 -8.76 -11.90
CA PRO A 314 5.27 -10.08 -11.90
C PRO A 314 5.16 -10.69 -13.30
N GLU A 315 6.23 -11.32 -13.79
CA GLU A 315 6.30 -11.93 -15.14
C GLU A 315 5.21 -12.98 -15.37
N ALA A 316 4.63 -13.51 -14.29
CA ALA A 316 3.50 -14.42 -14.26
C ALA A 316 2.51 -14.03 -13.15
N PRO A 317 1.24 -14.45 -13.22
CA PRO A 317 0.30 -14.34 -12.10
C PRO A 317 0.87 -14.96 -10.82
N PHE A 318 0.39 -14.48 -9.67
CA PHE A 318 0.76 -15.08 -8.39
C PHE A 318 0.41 -16.58 -8.34
N PRO A 319 1.19 -17.40 -7.61
CA PRO A 319 0.96 -18.83 -7.50
C PRO A 319 -0.41 -19.14 -6.88
N ARG A 320 -1.02 -20.24 -7.33
CA ARG A 320 -2.30 -20.75 -6.81
C ARG A 320 -2.31 -20.93 -5.29
N ALA A 321 -1.15 -21.24 -4.71
CA ALA A 321 -1.00 -21.38 -3.25
C ALA A 321 -1.37 -20.10 -2.47
N LEU A 322 -1.22 -18.91 -3.06
CA LEU A 322 -1.69 -17.65 -2.44
C LEU A 322 -3.22 -17.57 -2.40
N GLU A 323 -3.91 -18.09 -3.41
CA GLU A 323 -5.37 -18.17 -3.43
C GLU A 323 -5.87 -19.14 -2.36
N ASP A 324 -5.22 -20.30 -2.23
CA ASP A 324 -5.56 -21.28 -1.22
C ASP A 324 -5.30 -20.73 0.20
N ALA A 325 -4.25 -19.92 0.38
CA ALA A 325 -4.00 -19.16 1.60
C ALA A 325 -5.12 -18.15 1.89
N ALA A 326 -5.59 -17.41 0.88
CA ALA A 326 -6.72 -16.50 1.03
C ALA A 326 -8.00 -17.26 1.43
N ALA A 327 -8.27 -18.42 0.82
CA ALA A 327 -9.38 -19.30 1.20
C ALA A 327 -9.30 -19.75 2.66
N ARG A 328 -8.13 -20.18 3.13
CA ARG A 328 -7.92 -20.53 4.55
C ARG A 328 -8.08 -19.34 5.48
N ALA A 329 -7.68 -18.14 5.06
CA ALA A 329 -7.87 -16.91 5.82
C ALA A 329 -9.36 -16.57 5.99
N TRP A 330 -10.12 -16.60 4.88
CA TRP A 330 -11.57 -16.42 4.91
C TRP A 330 -12.28 -17.50 5.72
N ALA A 331 -11.92 -18.77 5.57
CA ALA A 331 -12.49 -19.85 6.35
C ALA A 331 -12.31 -19.65 7.86
N THR A 332 -11.16 -19.10 8.28
CA THR A 332 -10.89 -18.77 9.69
C THR A 332 -11.81 -17.66 10.19
N LEU A 333 -11.93 -16.56 9.45
CA LEU A 333 -12.82 -15.47 9.80
C LEU A 333 -14.29 -15.93 9.85
N ILE A 334 -14.77 -16.58 8.80
CA ILE A 334 -16.18 -16.99 8.68
C ILE A 334 -16.56 -18.03 9.72
N ALA A 335 -15.67 -18.97 10.06
CA ALA A 335 -15.95 -19.91 11.15
C ALA A 335 -16.17 -19.21 12.52
N TYR A 336 -15.54 -18.05 12.72
CA TYR A 336 -15.71 -17.23 13.92
C TYR A 336 -16.95 -16.33 13.85
N ASP A 337 -17.12 -15.61 12.75
CA ASP A 337 -18.13 -14.56 12.60
C ASP A 337 -19.51 -15.09 12.19
N ASP A 338 -19.54 -16.25 11.50
CA ASP A 338 -20.74 -16.97 11.10
C ASP A 338 -20.69 -18.44 11.56
N PRO A 339 -20.88 -18.73 12.87
CA PRO A 339 -20.77 -20.09 13.40
C PRO A 339 -21.65 -21.08 12.64
N GLY A 340 -21.06 -22.21 12.27
CA GLY A 340 -21.75 -23.25 11.48
C GLY A 340 -21.72 -23.02 9.97
N VAL A 341 -21.08 -21.96 9.47
CA VAL A 341 -20.78 -21.78 8.05
C VAL A 341 -19.37 -22.32 7.74
N THR A 342 -19.21 -23.03 6.63
CA THR A 342 -17.90 -23.41 6.07
C THR A 342 -17.64 -22.68 4.76
N VAL A 343 -16.36 -22.43 4.50
CA VAL A 343 -15.85 -21.87 3.25
C VAL A 343 -14.92 -22.89 2.63
N GLU A 344 -15.25 -23.32 1.43
CA GLU A 344 -14.43 -24.26 0.65
C GLU A 344 -13.96 -23.57 -0.64
N PRO A 345 -12.70 -23.79 -1.07
CA PRO A 345 -12.29 -23.36 -2.39
C PRO A 345 -13.15 -24.08 -3.44
N GLY A 346 -13.72 -23.32 -4.37
CA GLY A 346 -14.49 -23.90 -5.47
C GLY A 346 -13.59 -24.60 -6.49
N GLU A 347 -14.10 -25.64 -7.14
CA GLU A 347 -13.43 -26.27 -8.28
C GLU A 347 -13.28 -25.24 -9.41
N GLY A 348 -12.07 -25.10 -9.95
CA GLY A 348 -11.76 -24.07 -10.95
C GLY A 348 -10.53 -24.42 -11.79
N ALA A 349 -10.56 -24.00 -13.06
CA ALA A 349 -9.46 -24.20 -14.00
C ALA A 349 -8.17 -23.48 -13.53
N PRO A 350 -6.97 -23.87 -14.01
CA PRO A 350 -5.67 -23.43 -13.49
C PRO A 350 -5.35 -21.91 -13.55
N ARG A 351 -6.27 -21.06 -14.01
CA ARG A 351 -6.10 -19.61 -14.19
C ARG A 351 -7.40 -18.81 -14.05
N LEU A 352 -8.44 -19.42 -13.47
CA LEU A 352 -9.72 -18.75 -13.22
C LEU A 352 -9.78 -18.26 -11.77
N PRO A 353 -10.49 -17.16 -11.53
CA PRO A 353 -10.43 -16.42 -10.28
C PRO A 353 -10.87 -17.17 -9.04
N TRP A 354 -10.51 -16.64 -7.87
CA TRP A 354 -10.73 -17.24 -6.56
C TRP A 354 -12.22 -17.56 -6.37
N ARG A 355 -12.53 -18.84 -6.12
CA ARG A 355 -13.90 -19.33 -5.89
C ARG A 355 -14.07 -19.77 -4.46
N PHE A 356 -15.17 -19.37 -3.85
CA PHE A 356 -15.51 -19.66 -2.46
C PHE A 356 -16.94 -20.16 -2.38
N VAL A 357 -17.14 -21.34 -1.80
CA VAL A 357 -18.47 -21.89 -1.54
C VAL A 357 -18.77 -21.74 -0.05
N PHE A 358 -19.79 -20.94 0.26
CA PHE A 358 -20.31 -20.72 1.60
C PHE A 358 -21.50 -21.65 1.83
N ARG A 359 -21.46 -22.48 2.88
CA ARG A 359 -22.55 -23.42 3.19
C ARG A 359 -22.71 -23.63 4.68
N ARG A 360 -23.93 -23.95 5.13
CA ARG A 360 -24.13 -24.43 6.50
C ARG A 360 -23.54 -25.84 6.63
N ARG A 361 -22.93 -26.13 7.77
CA ARG A 361 -22.45 -27.46 8.13
C ARG A 361 -23.57 -28.47 8.20
#